data_AF-A0A833GQT1-F1
#
_entry.id   AF-A0A833GQT1-F1
#
_cell.length_a   1.000
_cell.length_b   1.000
_cell.length_c   1.000
_cell.angle_alpha   90.00
_cell.angle_beta   90.00
_cell.angle_gamma   90.00
#
_symmetry.space_group_name_H-M   'P 1'
#
loop_
_entity.id
_entity.type
_entity.pdbx_description
1 polymer ?
#
loop_
_entity_poly.entity_id
_entity_poly.type
_entity_poly.pdbx_seq_one_letter_code
_entity_poly.pdbx_strand_id
1 'polypeptide(L)'
;MFPGNVELEFRLEPGGAFGENVPPRRTVPLGAKARFSWNACRGETIIQTDARLSPLDFHLDMMDGSIHIDGPVLRLHAHVVSRQDLERLIQSYFYALPPLLGLEMLDSCIFSEVLGRLGNVSFCWGLQRSGMESVDVTTSDIQEDRFRRALSRLRVLDERNGLVNRRLLAATQYFHIACRLAHTPSRRWEFLAETLLNYAKVLESLFPPSADGTISAARVGLRSLGFDAVSIEALYIPALALRNAVDVAHPTLAAFNDNQLAILEKYTDVAESAFRDLLGRIFNRIAEGRFSLTVPSDTKPSAATLKVLARIEEALAVSDGEKQSNIK
;
A
#
# COMPACT_ATOMS: atom_id res chain seq x y z
N MET A 1 -12.31 3.05 33.55
CA MET A 1 -11.76 3.56 34.82
C MET A 1 -11.01 4.82 34.44
N PHE A 2 -11.55 6.00 34.74
CA PHE A 2 -10.96 7.30 34.42
C PHE A 2 -11.35 8.28 35.53
N PRO A 3 -10.50 9.23 35.93
CA PRO A 3 -9.13 9.47 35.46
C PRO A 3 -8.14 8.38 35.92
N GLY A 4 -6.95 8.31 35.32
CA GLY A 4 -5.92 7.34 35.71
C GLY A 4 -4.58 7.51 35.00
N ASN A 5 -3.53 6.91 35.57
CA ASN A 5 -2.21 6.86 34.94
C ASN A 5 -2.18 5.69 33.94
N VAL A 6 -1.73 5.98 32.74
CA VAL A 6 -1.54 4.99 31.67
C VAL A 6 -0.05 4.82 31.38
N GLU A 7 0.31 3.57 31.10
CA GLU A 7 1.58 3.19 30.49
C GLU A 7 1.26 2.61 29.11
N LEU A 8 1.87 3.18 28.08
CA LEU A 8 1.72 2.76 26.69
C LEU A 8 3.08 2.28 26.19
N GLU A 9 3.09 1.18 25.48
CA GLU A 9 4.26 0.61 24.82
C GLU A 9 4.00 0.52 23.32
N PHE A 10 4.81 1.21 22.54
CA PHE A 10 4.78 1.19 21.09
C PHE A 10 6.03 0.49 20.57
N ARG A 11 5.89 -0.54 19.74
CA ARG A 11 7.03 -1.21 19.10
C ARG A 11 7.27 -0.64 17.71
N LEU A 12 8.49 -0.17 17.47
CA LEU A 12 8.98 0.41 16.23
C LEU A 12 9.55 -0.67 15.30
N GLU A 13 9.24 -0.56 14.00
CA GLU A 13 9.80 -1.37 12.93
C GLU A 13 10.33 -0.48 11.80
N PRO A 14 11.43 -0.87 11.10
CA PRO A 14 12.23 -2.05 11.37
C PRO A 14 13.14 -1.87 12.61
N GLY A 15 13.14 -2.83 13.54
CA GLY A 15 13.87 -2.69 14.80
C GLY A 15 15.39 -2.56 14.66
N GLY A 16 15.96 -2.97 13.52
CA GLY A 16 17.39 -2.77 13.23
C GLY A 16 17.84 -1.32 13.21
N ALA A 17 16.94 -0.38 12.85
CA ALA A 17 17.20 1.06 12.93
C ALA A 17 17.31 1.57 14.39
N PHE A 18 16.85 0.76 15.34
CA PHE A 18 16.81 1.05 16.77
C PHE A 18 17.69 0.11 17.59
N GLY A 19 18.61 -0.61 16.93
CA GLY A 19 19.60 -1.46 17.59
C GLY A 19 19.14 -2.87 17.97
N GLU A 20 18.04 -3.38 17.39
CA GLU A 20 17.72 -4.81 17.49
C GLU A 20 18.76 -5.71 16.80
N ASN A 21 18.64 -7.01 17.08
CA ASN A 21 19.41 -8.08 16.43
C ASN A 21 18.93 -8.36 14.98
N VAL A 22 18.64 -7.31 14.23
CA VAL A 22 18.29 -7.36 12.80
C VAL A 22 19.10 -6.26 12.11
N PRO A 23 19.77 -6.53 10.96
CA PRO A 23 20.53 -5.48 10.28
C PRO A 23 19.61 -4.31 9.86
N PRO A 24 20.02 -3.05 10.08
CA PRO A 24 19.35 -1.90 9.48
C PRO A 24 19.37 -2.00 7.94
N ARG A 25 18.33 -1.50 7.27
CA ARG A 25 18.22 -1.66 5.80
C ARG A 25 19.04 -0.61 5.07
N ARG A 26 18.93 0.66 5.49
CA ARG A 26 19.57 1.79 4.80
C ARG A 26 20.59 2.55 5.64
N THR A 27 20.62 2.29 6.94
CA THR A 27 21.55 2.91 7.90
C THR A 27 22.72 1.98 8.19
N VAL A 28 23.95 2.50 8.33
CA VAL A 28 25.15 1.73 8.70
C VAL A 28 25.85 2.41 9.88
N PRO A 29 26.25 1.68 10.94
CA PRO A 29 27.00 2.28 12.03
C PRO A 29 28.33 2.88 11.55
N LEU A 30 28.70 4.03 12.09
CA LEU A 30 29.97 4.68 11.74
C LEU A 30 31.16 3.76 12.06
N GLY A 31 32.07 3.61 11.10
CA GLY A 31 33.25 2.75 11.23
C GLY A 31 33.00 1.26 10.98
N ALA A 32 31.75 0.83 10.75
CA ALA A 32 31.43 -0.54 10.42
C ALA A 32 31.86 -0.91 8.99
N LYS A 33 32.17 -2.19 8.76
CA LYS A 33 32.31 -2.71 7.40
C LYS A 33 30.91 -2.96 6.84
N ALA A 34 30.67 -2.48 5.63
CA ALA A 34 29.43 -2.71 4.92
C ALA A 34 29.70 -3.26 3.52
N ARG A 35 28.84 -4.19 3.10
CA ARG A 35 28.75 -4.67 1.72
C ARG A 35 27.49 -4.08 1.12
N PHE A 36 27.70 -3.32 0.06
CA PHE A 36 26.63 -2.79 -0.76
C PHE A 36 26.41 -3.73 -1.93
N SER A 37 25.15 -4.11 -2.16
CA SER A 37 24.75 -4.76 -3.40
C SER A 37 23.51 -4.10 -3.95
N TRP A 38 23.49 -3.91 -5.27
CA TRP A 38 22.34 -3.37 -5.97
C TRP A 38 21.82 -4.41 -6.94
N ASN A 39 20.56 -4.79 -6.75
CA ASN A 39 19.85 -5.64 -7.68
C ASN A 39 19.18 -4.78 -8.74
N ALA A 40 19.86 -4.55 -9.86
CA ALA A 40 19.35 -3.74 -10.97
C ALA A 40 18.02 -4.28 -11.54
N CYS A 41 17.75 -5.60 -11.44
CA CYS A 41 16.49 -6.18 -11.90
C CYS A 41 15.31 -5.86 -10.98
N ARG A 42 15.55 -5.66 -9.67
CA ARG A 42 14.52 -5.32 -8.68
C ARG A 42 14.50 -3.85 -8.28
N GLY A 43 15.53 -3.08 -8.67
CA GLY A 43 15.75 -1.74 -8.15
C GLY A 43 16.03 -1.72 -6.64
N GLU A 44 16.49 -2.84 -6.08
CA GLU A 44 16.64 -3.03 -4.65
C GLU A 44 18.10 -2.81 -4.23
N THR A 45 18.31 -1.98 -3.22
CA THR A 45 19.60 -1.81 -2.57
C THR A 45 19.61 -2.61 -1.28
N ILE A 46 20.57 -3.53 -1.17
CA ILE A 46 20.78 -4.34 0.02
C ILE A 46 22.11 -3.93 0.63
N ILE A 47 22.06 -3.43 1.86
CA ILE A 47 23.23 -3.12 2.67
C ILE A 47 23.37 -4.21 3.73
N GLN A 48 24.51 -4.89 3.74
CA GLN A 48 24.85 -5.86 4.77
C GLN A 48 26.00 -5.31 5.59
N THR A 49 25.86 -5.24 6.90
CA THR A 49 26.93 -4.83 7.81
C THR A 49 27.12 -5.88 8.90
N ASP A 50 28.37 -6.06 9.34
CA ASP A 50 28.74 -6.94 10.45
C ASP A 50 28.55 -6.29 11.82
N ALA A 51 28.48 -4.95 11.86
CA ALA A 51 28.20 -4.19 13.06
C ALA A 51 26.71 -3.86 13.20
N ARG A 52 26.31 -3.52 14.41
CA ARG A 52 24.93 -3.12 14.74
C ARG A 52 24.95 -1.75 15.37
N LEU A 53 23.82 -1.04 15.23
CA LEU A 53 23.60 0.13 16.05
C LEU A 53 23.46 -0.34 17.50
N SER A 54 24.01 0.43 18.44
CA SER A 54 23.67 0.24 19.84
C SER A 54 22.17 0.47 20.03
N PRO A 55 21.50 -0.28 20.92
CA PRO A 55 20.12 0.01 21.28
C PRO A 55 19.96 1.49 21.64
N LEU A 56 18.95 2.14 21.07
CA LEU A 56 18.63 3.52 21.39
C LEU A 56 18.15 3.60 22.85
N ASP A 57 18.80 4.42 23.66
CA ASP A 57 18.36 4.69 25.04
C ASP A 57 18.14 6.19 25.18
N PHE A 58 16.88 6.60 25.28
CA PHE A 58 16.47 8.00 25.31
C PHE A 58 15.37 8.19 26.33
N HIS A 59 15.52 9.18 27.20
CA HIS A 59 14.53 9.54 28.22
C HIS A 59 14.20 11.02 28.14
N LEU A 60 12.90 11.34 28.16
CA LEU A 60 12.39 12.71 28.18
C LEU A 60 11.28 12.84 29.21
N ASP A 61 11.52 13.67 30.23
CA ASP A 61 10.50 14.09 31.18
C ASP A 61 9.68 15.25 30.61
N MET A 62 8.35 15.15 30.73
CA MET A 62 7.37 16.16 30.36
C MET A 62 6.60 16.60 31.61
N MET A 63 5.85 17.70 31.55
CA MET A 63 5.08 18.16 32.72
C MET A 63 4.07 17.11 33.21
N ASP A 64 3.44 16.38 32.29
CA ASP A 64 2.33 15.46 32.59
C ASP A 64 2.68 13.98 32.33
N GLY A 65 3.98 13.64 32.22
CA GLY A 65 4.39 12.30 31.86
C GLY A 65 5.86 12.16 31.50
N SER A 66 6.21 11.02 30.92
CA SER A 66 7.56 10.76 30.41
C SER A 66 7.52 9.86 29.19
N ILE A 67 8.54 9.99 28.35
CA ILE A 67 8.81 9.12 27.21
C ILE A 67 10.16 8.45 27.47
N HIS A 68 10.19 7.13 27.35
CA HIS A 68 11.43 6.36 27.39
C HIS A 68 11.51 5.49 26.14
N ILE A 69 12.63 5.51 25.44
CA ILE A 69 12.91 4.62 24.33
C ILE A 69 14.04 3.70 24.76
N ASP A 70 13.82 2.40 24.60
CA ASP A 70 14.77 1.32 24.88
C ASP A 70 14.79 0.36 23.69
N GLY A 71 15.79 0.55 22.83
CA GLY A 71 15.86 -0.06 21.51
C GLY A 71 14.62 0.27 20.66
N PRO A 72 13.89 -0.72 20.13
CA PRO A 72 12.70 -0.51 19.30
C PRO A 72 11.44 -0.20 20.13
N VAL A 73 11.54 -0.14 21.45
CA VAL A 73 10.37 -0.01 22.33
C VAL A 73 10.29 1.42 22.83
N LEU A 74 9.23 2.12 22.44
CA LEU A 74 8.87 3.43 22.99
C LEU A 74 7.82 3.24 24.08
N ARG A 75 8.17 3.59 25.32
CA ARG A 75 7.27 3.63 26.47
C ARG A 75 6.84 5.06 26.76
N LEU A 76 5.55 5.25 26.98
CA LEU A 76 4.94 6.53 27.29
C LEU A 76 4.14 6.39 28.58
N HIS A 77 4.49 7.17 29.59
CA HIS A 77 3.73 7.30 30.82
C HIS A 77 2.99 8.63 30.81
N ALA A 78 1.68 8.62 31.07
CA ALA A 78 0.87 9.84 31.09
C ALA A 78 -0.32 9.70 32.03
N HIS A 79 -0.87 10.84 32.46
CA HIS A 79 -2.17 10.89 33.11
C HIS A 79 -3.28 11.15 32.08
N VAL A 80 -4.35 10.35 32.09
CA VAL A 80 -5.50 10.52 31.18
C VAL A 80 -6.79 10.71 31.95
N VAL A 81 -7.58 11.71 31.57
CA VAL A 81 -8.82 12.09 32.26
C VAL A 81 -10.04 11.36 31.70
N SER A 82 -9.97 10.93 30.44
CA SER A 82 -11.06 10.24 29.76
C SER A 82 -10.56 9.23 28.74
N ARG A 83 -11.47 8.39 28.24
CA ARG A 83 -11.20 7.48 27.11
C ARG A 83 -10.77 8.25 25.87
N GLN A 84 -11.40 9.39 25.60
CA GLN A 84 -11.09 10.21 24.44
C GLN A 84 -9.67 10.78 24.51
N ASP A 85 -9.20 11.13 25.71
CA ASP A 85 -7.83 11.62 25.91
C ASP A 85 -6.80 10.51 25.67
N LEU A 86 -7.10 9.28 26.14
CA LEU A 86 -6.27 8.11 25.85
C LEU A 86 -6.20 7.82 24.34
N GLU A 87 -7.34 7.84 23.65
CA GLU A 87 -7.40 7.61 22.19
C GLU A 87 -6.62 8.68 21.43
N ARG A 88 -6.79 9.96 21.77
CA ARG A 88 -6.01 11.06 21.19
C ARG A 88 -4.52 10.88 21.42
N LEU A 89 -4.13 10.52 22.65
CA LEU A 89 -2.72 10.29 22.99
C LEU A 89 -2.12 9.18 22.11
N ILE A 90 -2.78 8.03 22.03
CA ILE A 90 -2.31 6.92 21.18
C ILE A 90 -2.23 7.36 19.72
N GLN A 91 -3.27 7.99 19.18
CA GLN A 91 -3.34 8.43 17.79
C GLN A 91 -2.26 9.47 17.44
N SER A 92 -1.99 10.43 18.34
CA SER A 92 -0.96 11.44 18.13
C SER A 92 0.41 10.80 17.94
N TYR A 93 0.80 9.88 18.81
CA TYR A 93 2.09 9.19 18.64
C TYR A 93 2.05 8.27 17.42
N PHE A 94 1.02 7.43 17.33
CA PHE A 94 0.92 6.39 16.31
C PHE A 94 0.94 6.94 14.87
N TYR A 95 0.25 8.05 14.61
CA TYR A 95 0.16 8.63 13.28
C TYR A 95 1.19 9.76 13.04
N ALA A 96 1.62 10.50 14.06
CA ALA A 96 2.53 11.63 13.85
C ALA A 96 4.01 11.28 14.04
N LEU A 97 4.37 10.38 14.96
CA LEU A 97 5.79 10.09 15.21
C LEU A 97 6.47 9.39 14.02
N PRO A 98 5.89 8.35 13.39
CA PRO A 98 6.51 7.68 12.25
C PRO A 98 6.89 8.62 11.09
N PRO A 99 6.01 9.51 10.57
CA PRO A 99 6.41 10.42 9.51
C PRO A 99 7.44 11.45 9.97
N LEU A 100 7.43 11.88 11.24
CA LEU A 100 8.48 12.75 11.79
C LEU A 100 9.84 12.06 11.83
N LEU A 101 9.90 10.79 12.25
CA LEU A 101 11.12 9.99 12.18
C LEU A 101 11.59 9.80 10.75
N GLY A 102 10.66 9.65 9.79
CA GLY A 102 10.98 9.58 8.36
C GLY A 102 11.62 10.84 7.77
N LEU A 103 11.56 11.99 8.46
CA LEU A 103 12.30 13.20 8.08
C LEU A 103 13.78 13.12 8.48
N GLU A 104 14.08 12.45 9.59
CA GLU A 104 15.41 12.39 10.19
C GLU A 104 16.15 11.08 9.89
N MET A 105 15.42 10.04 9.50
CA MET A 105 15.94 8.68 9.30
C MET A 105 15.72 8.21 7.86
N LEU A 106 16.71 7.47 7.32
CA LEU A 106 16.61 6.87 5.98
C LEU A 106 15.70 5.63 5.94
N ASP A 107 15.59 4.94 7.07
CA ASP A 107 14.73 3.79 7.27
C ASP A 107 13.33 4.27 7.67
N SER A 108 12.33 3.99 6.83
CA SER A 108 10.93 4.33 7.14
C SER A 108 10.49 3.55 8.35
N CYS A 109 10.15 4.26 9.41
CA CYS A 109 9.71 3.67 10.67
C CYS A 109 8.20 3.57 10.69
N ILE A 110 7.67 2.50 11.28
CA ILE A 110 6.25 2.33 11.61
C ILE A 110 6.16 1.80 13.03
N PHE A 111 4.99 1.92 13.64
CA PHE A 111 4.68 1.04 14.77
C PHE A 111 4.18 -0.29 14.26
N SER A 112 4.42 -1.40 14.95
CA SER A 112 3.79 -2.69 14.65
C SER A 112 2.67 -3.00 15.63
N GLU A 113 2.88 -2.71 16.90
CA GLU A 113 1.93 -2.93 17.99
C GLU A 113 1.89 -1.76 18.98
N VAL A 114 0.73 -1.60 19.64
CA VAL A 114 0.55 -0.69 20.78
C VAL A 114 -0.06 -1.48 21.92
N LEU A 115 0.70 -1.69 22.98
CA LEU A 115 0.24 -2.29 24.22
C LEU A 115 0.01 -1.19 25.24
N GLY A 116 -0.94 -1.38 26.13
CA GLY A 116 -1.25 -0.37 27.14
C GLY A 116 -1.70 -0.98 28.45
N ARG A 117 -1.51 -0.21 29.52
CA ARG A 117 -1.95 -0.56 30.86
C ARG A 117 -2.53 0.66 31.55
N LEU A 118 -3.79 0.56 32.00
CA LEU A 118 -4.49 1.59 32.76
C LEU A 118 -4.77 1.05 34.16
N GLY A 119 -3.99 1.49 35.15
CA GLY A 119 -3.96 0.86 36.47
C GLY A 119 -3.52 -0.61 36.38
N ASN A 120 -4.40 -1.55 36.76
CA ASN A 120 -4.13 -2.99 36.68
C ASN A 120 -4.71 -3.67 35.43
N VAL A 121 -5.31 -2.90 34.52
CA VAL A 121 -5.97 -3.45 33.31
C VAL A 121 -5.05 -3.26 32.11
N SER A 122 -4.57 -4.37 31.55
CA SER A 122 -3.84 -4.37 30.27
C SER A 122 -4.80 -4.39 29.09
N PHE A 123 -4.42 -3.73 28.01
CA PHE A 123 -5.13 -3.71 26.73
C PHE A 123 -4.13 -3.70 25.57
N CYS A 124 -4.61 -4.05 24.39
CA CYS A 124 -3.89 -3.89 23.13
C CYS A 124 -4.70 -2.93 22.26
N TRP A 125 -4.05 -1.90 21.73
CA TRP A 125 -4.67 -0.97 20.79
C TRP A 125 -4.21 -1.31 19.38
N GLY A 126 -5.18 -1.52 18.49
CA GLY A 126 -4.95 -1.83 17.10
C GLY A 126 -6.26 -2.25 16.45
N LEU A 127 -6.27 -2.26 15.12
CA LEU A 127 -7.38 -2.84 14.38
C LEU A 127 -7.55 -4.28 14.82
N GLN A 128 -8.78 -4.64 15.22
CA GLN A 128 -9.14 -6.01 15.55
C GLN A 128 -8.74 -6.84 14.33
N ARG A 129 -7.69 -7.67 14.46
CA ARG A 129 -7.21 -8.52 13.36
C ARG A 129 -8.42 -9.23 12.79
N SER A 130 -8.85 -8.84 11.59
CA SER A 130 -9.81 -9.60 10.80
C SER A 130 -9.06 -10.85 10.36
N GLY A 131 -8.99 -11.83 11.26
CA GLY A 131 -8.19 -13.05 11.12
C GLY A 131 -8.64 -13.99 10.00
N MET A 132 -9.37 -13.49 9.01
CA MET A 132 -9.67 -14.19 7.77
C MET A 132 -8.80 -13.60 6.67
N GLU A 133 -7.53 -13.97 6.67
CA GLU A 133 -6.81 -14.07 5.40
C GLU A 133 -7.52 -15.13 4.55
N SER A 134 -7.73 -14.84 3.27
CA SER A 134 -8.22 -15.83 2.32
C SER A 134 -7.14 -16.90 2.14
N VAL A 135 -7.26 -17.99 2.91
CA VAL A 135 -6.36 -19.14 2.77
C VAL A 135 -6.80 -19.93 1.53
N ASP A 136 -5.99 -19.86 0.48
CA ASP A 136 -6.14 -20.67 -0.72
C ASP A 136 -5.41 -22.01 -0.53
N VAL A 137 -6.18 -23.07 -0.27
CA VAL A 137 -5.66 -24.44 -0.17
C VAL A 137 -5.46 -24.99 -1.58
N THR A 138 -4.23 -25.41 -1.89
CA THR A 138 -3.82 -25.77 -3.25
C THR A 138 -2.93 -27.02 -3.27
N THR A 139 -2.83 -27.66 -4.44
CA THR A 139 -1.94 -28.79 -4.71
C THR A 139 -1.01 -28.47 -5.88
N SER A 140 0.02 -29.28 -6.11
CA SER A 140 0.90 -29.13 -7.28
C SER A 140 0.13 -29.12 -8.60
N ASP A 141 -0.83 -30.04 -8.75
CA ASP A 141 -1.66 -30.14 -9.96
C ASP A 141 -2.50 -28.88 -10.17
N ILE A 142 -3.12 -28.34 -9.10
CA ILE A 142 -3.90 -27.10 -9.17
C ILE A 142 -3.01 -25.91 -9.55
N GLN A 143 -1.78 -25.84 -9.03
CA GLN A 143 -0.83 -24.78 -9.38
C GLN A 143 -0.35 -24.89 -10.83
N GLU A 144 -0.04 -26.10 -11.29
CA GLU A 144 0.34 -26.33 -12.68
C GLU A 144 -0.78 -25.93 -13.63
N ASP A 145 -2.01 -26.30 -13.32
CA ASP A 145 -3.20 -25.90 -14.07
C ASP A 145 -3.41 -24.39 -14.10
N ARG A 146 -3.18 -23.69 -12.99
CA ARG A 146 -3.24 -22.22 -12.93
C ARG A 146 -2.18 -21.60 -13.83
N PHE A 147 -0.96 -22.14 -13.81
CA PHE A 147 0.13 -21.67 -14.66
C PHE A 147 -0.17 -21.90 -16.14
N ARG A 148 -0.65 -23.10 -16.51
CA ARG A 148 -1.09 -23.43 -17.87
C ARG A 148 -2.18 -22.46 -18.34
N ARG A 149 -3.20 -22.19 -17.51
CA ARG A 149 -4.26 -21.19 -17.82
C ARG A 149 -3.70 -19.78 -17.99
N ALA A 150 -2.75 -19.35 -17.16
CA ALA A 150 -2.12 -18.05 -17.28
C ALA A 150 -1.34 -17.92 -18.61
N LEU A 151 -0.59 -18.95 -19.00
CA LEU A 151 0.10 -18.99 -20.29
C LEU A 151 -0.88 -18.99 -21.47
N SER A 152 -2.01 -19.72 -21.37
CA SER A 152 -3.05 -19.66 -22.40
C SER A 152 -3.63 -18.26 -22.56
N ARG A 153 -3.81 -17.52 -21.46
CA ARG A 153 -4.29 -16.13 -21.48
C ARG A 153 -3.31 -15.15 -22.13
N LEU A 154 -2.01 -15.44 -22.15
CA LEU A 154 -1.05 -14.61 -22.90
C LEU A 154 -1.40 -14.55 -24.39
N ARG A 155 -1.91 -15.65 -24.97
CA ARG A 155 -2.37 -15.69 -26.37
C ARG A 155 -3.59 -14.80 -26.65
N VAL A 156 -4.37 -14.49 -25.61
CA VAL A 156 -5.48 -13.53 -25.72
C VAL A 156 -4.96 -12.10 -25.76
N LEU A 157 -3.79 -11.83 -25.16
CA LEU A 157 -3.19 -10.49 -25.15
C LEU A 157 -2.39 -10.19 -26.43
N ASP A 158 -1.83 -11.23 -27.05
CA ASP A 158 -0.94 -11.15 -28.21
C ASP A 158 -1.50 -11.93 -29.42
N GLU A 159 -1.81 -11.23 -30.52
CA GLU A 159 -2.13 -11.88 -31.79
C GLU A 159 -1.10 -11.51 -32.85
N ARG A 160 -0.27 -12.50 -33.23
CA ARG A 160 0.69 -12.64 -34.36
C ARG A 160 1.58 -11.46 -34.78
N ASN A 161 1.34 -10.20 -34.38
CA ASN A 161 2.09 -9.00 -34.74
C ASN A 161 1.93 -7.87 -33.70
N GLY A 162 1.44 -8.13 -32.48
CA GLY A 162 1.44 -7.14 -31.41
C GLY A 162 0.32 -7.28 -30.37
N LEU A 163 0.39 -6.40 -29.36
CA LEU A 163 -0.59 -6.32 -28.27
C LEU A 163 -1.92 -5.76 -28.79
N VAL A 164 -2.88 -6.63 -29.10
CA VAL A 164 -4.23 -6.28 -29.57
C VAL A 164 -5.10 -5.82 -28.40
N ASN A 165 -5.05 -6.53 -27.28
CA ASN A 165 -5.89 -6.27 -26.11
C ASN A 165 -5.19 -5.40 -25.06
N ARG A 166 -4.65 -4.24 -25.48
CA ARG A 166 -3.89 -3.33 -24.59
C ARG A 166 -4.65 -2.91 -23.33
N ARG A 167 -5.96 -2.72 -23.44
CA ARG A 167 -6.83 -2.40 -22.31
C ARG A 167 -6.93 -3.52 -21.29
N LEU A 168 -7.05 -4.76 -21.76
CA LEU A 168 -7.06 -5.93 -20.87
C LEU A 168 -5.70 -6.14 -20.22
N LEU A 169 -4.61 -5.89 -20.95
CA LEU A 169 -3.26 -5.91 -20.39
C LEU A 169 -3.11 -4.85 -19.29
N ALA A 170 -3.49 -3.60 -19.56
CA ALA A 170 -3.44 -2.51 -18.58
C ALA A 170 -4.30 -2.84 -17.35
N ALA A 171 -5.53 -3.32 -17.55
CA ALA A 171 -6.40 -3.78 -16.48
C ALA A 171 -5.75 -4.90 -15.64
N THR A 172 -5.15 -5.90 -16.28
CA THR A 172 -4.45 -7.00 -15.59
C THR A 172 -3.25 -6.49 -14.80
N GLN A 173 -2.51 -5.51 -15.34
CA GLN A 173 -1.38 -4.89 -14.66
C GLN A 173 -1.84 -4.09 -13.43
N TYR A 174 -2.90 -3.28 -13.54
CA TYR A 174 -3.44 -2.56 -12.38
C TYR A 174 -3.97 -3.52 -11.31
N PHE A 175 -4.66 -4.60 -11.70
CA PHE A 175 -5.09 -5.63 -10.76
C PHE A 175 -3.90 -6.32 -10.06
N HIS A 176 -2.83 -6.64 -10.80
CA HIS A 176 -1.61 -7.18 -10.22
C HIS A 176 -0.98 -6.23 -9.19
N ILE A 177 -0.92 -4.94 -9.51
CA ILE A 177 -0.42 -3.91 -8.58
C ILE A 177 -1.31 -3.83 -7.33
N ALA A 178 -2.64 -3.83 -7.48
CA ALA A 178 -3.58 -3.85 -6.35
C ALA A 178 -3.33 -5.06 -5.44
N CYS A 179 -3.22 -6.27 -6.00
CA CYS A 179 -2.91 -7.48 -5.23
C CYS A 179 -1.57 -7.37 -4.50
N ARG A 180 -0.56 -6.74 -5.12
CA ARG A 180 0.74 -6.55 -4.46
C ARG A 180 0.64 -5.56 -3.31
N LEU A 181 0.00 -4.42 -3.51
CA LEU A 181 -0.16 -3.39 -2.49
C LEU A 181 -1.00 -3.87 -1.31
N ALA A 182 -2.01 -4.71 -1.55
CA ALA A 182 -2.81 -5.31 -0.47
C ALA A 182 -2.02 -6.28 0.42
N HIS A 183 -0.97 -6.91 -0.10
CA HIS A 183 -0.21 -7.98 0.59
C HIS A 183 1.23 -7.61 0.97
N THR A 184 1.76 -6.49 0.48
CA THR A 184 3.14 -6.03 0.80
C THR A 184 3.29 -5.43 2.21
N PRO A 185 2.38 -4.58 2.70
CA PRO A 185 2.61 -3.86 3.95
C PRO A 185 2.39 -4.77 5.16
N SER A 186 3.04 -4.42 6.27
CA SER A 186 2.75 -5.05 7.56
C SER A 186 1.32 -4.77 8.04
N ARG A 187 0.65 -3.76 7.44
CA ARG A 187 -0.70 -3.32 7.78
C ARG A 187 -1.54 -3.06 6.54
N ARG A 188 -2.75 -3.64 6.50
CA ARG A 188 -3.63 -3.60 5.31
C ARG A 188 -4.06 -2.20 4.88
N TRP A 189 -4.11 -1.24 5.81
CA TRP A 189 -4.52 0.13 5.51
C TRP A 189 -3.42 0.99 4.87
N GLU A 190 -2.14 0.59 4.93
CA GLU A 190 -1.00 1.42 4.51
C GLU A 190 -1.07 1.81 3.03
N PHE A 191 -1.54 0.91 2.18
CA PHE A 191 -1.73 1.15 0.74
C PHE A 191 -3.18 0.96 0.30
N LEU A 192 -4.13 1.17 1.22
CA LEU A 192 -5.56 0.98 0.95
C LEU A 192 -6.04 1.91 -0.17
N ALA A 193 -5.64 3.17 -0.11
CA ALA A 193 -5.97 4.20 -1.09
C ALA A 193 -5.49 3.80 -2.49
N GLU A 194 -4.22 3.42 -2.62
CA GLU A 194 -3.61 3.00 -3.89
C GLU A 194 -4.19 1.68 -4.38
N THR A 195 -4.55 0.76 -3.49
CA THR A 195 -5.24 -0.48 -3.85
C THR A 195 -6.60 -0.17 -4.48
N LEU A 196 -7.40 0.71 -3.86
CA LEU A 196 -8.69 1.17 -4.39
C LEU A 196 -8.53 1.89 -5.74
N LEU A 197 -7.53 2.76 -5.87
CA LEU A 197 -7.22 3.43 -7.13
C LEU A 197 -6.93 2.41 -8.24
N ASN A 198 -6.14 1.38 -7.95
CA ASN A 198 -5.80 0.37 -8.95
C ASN A 198 -7.03 -0.47 -9.34
N TYR A 199 -7.92 -0.83 -8.42
CA TYR A 199 -9.22 -1.42 -8.76
C TYR A 199 -10.08 -0.48 -9.63
N ALA A 200 -10.11 0.81 -9.35
CA ALA A 200 -10.80 1.78 -10.20
C ALA A 200 -10.18 1.84 -11.62
N LYS A 201 -8.85 1.83 -11.74
CA LYS A 201 -8.14 1.82 -13.03
C LYS A 201 -8.39 0.53 -13.82
N VAL A 202 -8.62 -0.60 -13.16
CA VAL A 202 -9.08 -1.83 -13.84
C VAL A 202 -10.40 -1.56 -14.56
N LEU A 203 -11.40 -0.99 -13.88
CA LEU A 203 -12.70 -0.69 -14.49
C LEU A 203 -12.58 0.33 -15.60
N GLU A 204 -11.83 1.41 -15.42
CA GLU A 204 -11.66 2.44 -16.46
C GLU A 204 -10.91 1.95 -17.69
N SER A 205 -9.93 1.07 -17.49
CA SER A 205 -9.21 0.46 -18.60
C SER A 205 -10.12 -0.43 -19.43
N LEU A 206 -11.01 -1.18 -18.78
CA LEU A 206 -11.97 -2.07 -19.46
C LEU A 206 -13.15 -1.30 -20.07
N PHE A 207 -13.69 -0.33 -19.33
CA PHE A 207 -14.90 0.42 -19.64
C PHE A 207 -14.59 1.93 -19.60
N PRO A 208 -14.19 2.52 -20.74
CA PRO A 208 -13.79 3.91 -20.79
C PRO A 208 -14.97 4.82 -20.47
N PRO A 209 -14.73 6.03 -19.95
CA PRO A 209 -15.79 6.98 -19.63
C PRO A 209 -16.73 7.20 -20.83
N SER A 210 -18.03 7.16 -20.55
CA SER A 210 -19.08 7.52 -21.51
C SER A 210 -19.49 8.98 -21.33
N ALA A 211 -20.42 9.48 -22.15
CA ALA A 211 -21.03 10.80 -21.95
C ALA A 211 -21.66 10.93 -20.54
N ASP A 212 -22.20 9.83 -20.00
CA ASP A 212 -22.81 9.75 -18.67
C ASP A 212 -21.78 9.49 -17.54
N GLY A 213 -20.48 9.57 -17.86
CA GLY A 213 -19.37 9.39 -16.92
C GLY A 213 -18.85 7.96 -16.76
N THR A 214 -17.85 7.82 -15.89
CA THR A 214 -17.10 6.56 -15.66
C THR A 214 -17.95 5.49 -14.97
N ILE A 215 -18.69 5.85 -13.92
CA ILE A 215 -19.51 4.88 -13.16
C ILE A 215 -20.60 4.27 -14.05
N SER A 216 -21.27 5.09 -14.87
CA SER A 216 -22.29 4.64 -15.81
C SER A 216 -21.70 3.68 -16.85
N ALA A 217 -20.53 4.00 -17.41
CA ALA A 217 -19.83 3.12 -18.34
C ALA A 217 -19.47 1.77 -17.71
N ALA A 218 -18.94 1.77 -16.47
CA ALA A 218 -18.62 0.55 -15.75
C ALA A 218 -19.86 -0.32 -15.49
N ARG A 219 -20.99 0.27 -15.08
CA ARG A 219 -22.27 -0.45 -14.90
C ARG A 219 -22.72 -1.13 -16.19
N VAL A 220 -22.71 -0.43 -17.32
CA VAL A 220 -23.11 -0.99 -18.63
C VAL A 220 -22.16 -2.12 -19.03
N GLY A 221 -20.86 -1.90 -18.89
CA GLY A 221 -19.83 -2.91 -19.18
C GLY A 221 -20.03 -4.19 -18.37
N LEU A 222 -20.18 -4.07 -17.05
CA LEU A 222 -20.39 -5.20 -16.15
C LEU A 222 -21.70 -5.93 -16.44
N ARG A 223 -22.81 -5.22 -16.71
CA ARG A 223 -24.08 -5.86 -17.11
C ARG A 223 -23.94 -6.66 -18.40
N SER A 224 -23.21 -6.14 -19.39
CA SER A 224 -22.97 -6.89 -20.64
C SER A 224 -22.15 -8.18 -20.44
N LEU A 225 -21.36 -8.24 -19.35
CA LEU A 225 -20.66 -9.43 -18.88
C LEU A 225 -21.52 -10.37 -18.03
N GLY A 226 -22.79 -10.04 -17.78
CA GLY A 226 -23.74 -10.86 -17.04
C GLY A 226 -23.62 -10.76 -15.52
N PHE A 227 -23.00 -9.71 -14.99
CA PHE A 227 -23.06 -9.41 -13.56
C PHE A 227 -24.42 -8.81 -13.20
N ASP A 228 -24.99 -9.23 -12.07
CA ASP A 228 -26.25 -8.69 -11.56
C ASP A 228 -26.05 -7.31 -10.92
N ALA A 229 -27.15 -6.55 -10.80
CA ALA A 229 -27.09 -5.18 -10.31
C ALA A 229 -26.58 -5.07 -8.86
N VAL A 230 -26.87 -6.06 -8.01
CA VAL A 230 -26.44 -6.03 -6.60
C VAL A 230 -24.94 -6.23 -6.52
N SER A 231 -24.39 -7.24 -7.21
CA SER A 231 -22.95 -7.47 -7.27
C SER A 231 -22.20 -6.26 -7.86
N ILE A 232 -22.75 -5.62 -8.89
CA ILE A 232 -22.17 -4.41 -9.49
C ILE A 232 -21.98 -3.31 -8.43
N GLU A 233 -23.06 -2.93 -7.76
CA GLU A 233 -23.03 -1.84 -6.78
C GLU A 233 -22.25 -2.17 -5.50
N ALA A 234 -22.25 -3.44 -5.08
CA ALA A 234 -21.59 -3.85 -3.85
C ALA A 234 -20.08 -4.12 -4.00
N LEU A 235 -19.65 -4.63 -5.16
CA LEU A 235 -18.28 -5.17 -5.32
C LEU A 235 -17.39 -4.37 -6.26
N TYR A 236 -17.96 -3.60 -7.19
CA TYR A 236 -17.18 -2.94 -8.25
C TYR A 236 -17.28 -1.41 -8.19
N ILE A 237 -18.50 -0.87 -8.09
CA ILE A 237 -18.72 0.58 -8.05
C ILE A 237 -18.06 1.28 -6.85
N PRO A 238 -17.96 0.69 -5.65
CA PRO A 238 -17.33 1.38 -4.52
C PRO A 238 -15.86 1.73 -4.79
N ALA A 239 -15.12 0.95 -5.59
CA ALA A 239 -13.74 1.32 -5.97
C ALA A 239 -13.70 2.66 -6.73
N LEU A 240 -14.64 2.90 -7.65
CA LEU A 240 -14.74 4.16 -8.38
C LEU A 240 -15.21 5.33 -7.51
N ALA A 241 -16.12 5.07 -6.57
CA ALA A 241 -16.64 6.10 -5.66
C ALA A 241 -15.60 6.49 -4.60
N LEU A 242 -14.90 5.50 -4.03
CA LEU A 242 -13.97 5.69 -2.93
C LEU A 242 -12.62 6.26 -3.37
N ARG A 243 -12.14 6.01 -4.59
CA ARG A 243 -10.80 6.48 -5.02
C ARG A 243 -10.57 7.99 -4.86
N ASN A 244 -11.64 8.79 -4.98
CA ASN A 244 -11.59 10.25 -4.83
C ASN A 244 -11.84 10.69 -3.38
N ALA A 245 -12.45 9.83 -2.57
CA ALA A 245 -12.77 10.10 -1.17
C ALA A 245 -11.70 9.61 -0.18
N VAL A 246 -10.88 8.64 -0.59
CA VAL A 246 -9.83 8.00 0.22
C VAL A 246 -8.43 8.49 -0.20
N ASP A 247 -8.33 9.75 -0.63
CA ASP A 247 -7.04 10.44 -0.77
C ASP A 247 -5.99 9.82 -1.71
N VAL A 248 -6.33 9.66 -2.99
CA VAL A 248 -5.31 9.29 -3.99
C VAL A 248 -5.01 10.42 -4.97
N ALA A 249 -5.95 11.34 -5.15
CA ALA A 249 -5.82 12.47 -6.07
C ALA A 249 -5.66 13.82 -5.36
N HIS A 250 -6.12 13.95 -4.11
CA HIS A 250 -6.11 15.19 -3.35
C HIS A 250 -5.90 14.93 -1.86
N PRO A 251 -4.84 15.50 -1.25
CA PRO A 251 -4.55 15.31 0.17
C PRO A 251 -5.79 15.62 0.99
N THR A 252 -6.25 14.61 1.72
CA THR A 252 -7.45 14.67 2.56
C THR A 252 -6.99 14.62 4.01
N LEU A 253 -7.32 15.67 4.76
CA LEU A 253 -7.01 15.74 6.19
C LEU A 253 -8.00 14.93 7.05
N ALA A 254 -8.94 14.22 6.43
CA ALA A 254 -9.91 13.39 7.15
C ALA A 254 -9.24 12.09 7.62
N ALA A 255 -9.25 11.88 8.93
CA ALA A 255 -8.89 10.59 9.52
C ALA A 255 -10.13 9.68 9.54
N PHE A 256 -9.97 8.44 9.06
CA PHE A 256 -10.99 7.40 9.24
C PHE A 256 -10.96 6.87 10.67
N ASN A 257 -12.14 6.67 11.25
CA ASN A 257 -12.24 5.93 12.52
C ASN A 257 -12.12 4.41 12.29
N ASP A 258 -11.92 3.66 13.37
CA ASP A 258 -11.70 2.21 13.32
C ASP A 258 -12.83 1.45 12.59
N ASN A 259 -14.09 1.86 12.77
CA ASN A 259 -15.22 1.23 12.09
C ASN A 259 -15.21 1.50 10.58
N GLN A 260 -14.85 2.71 10.16
CA GLN A 260 -14.70 3.05 8.76
C GLN A 260 -13.54 2.28 8.11
N LEU A 261 -12.39 2.20 8.79
CA LEU A 261 -11.24 1.40 8.34
C LEU A 261 -11.63 -0.07 8.21
N ALA A 262 -12.31 -0.64 9.20
CA ALA A 262 -12.78 -2.03 9.15
C ALA A 262 -13.73 -2.30 7.98
N ILE A 263 -14.62 -1.35 7.64
CA ILE A 263 -15.49 -1.46 6.46
C ILE A 263 -14.67 -1.44 5.17
N LEU A 264 -13.69 -0.54 5.06
CA LEU A 264 -12.84 -0.42 3.88
C LEU A 264 -11.96 -1.66 3.69
N GLU A 265 -11.34 -2.17 4.75
CA GLU A 265 -10.55 -3.40 4.74
C GLU A 265 -11.39 -4.59 4.29
N LYS A 266 -12.58 -4.76 4.89
CA LYS A 266 -13.52 -5.81 4.50
C LYS A 266 -13.93 -5.70 3.05
N TYR A 267 -14.17 -4.47 2.56
CA TYR A 267 -14.48 -4.26 1.15
C TYR A 267 -13.30 -4.68 0.25
N THR A 268 -12.07 -4.26 0.55
CA THR A 268 -10.90 -4.60 -0.28
C THR A 268 -10.61 -6.10 -0.34
N ASP A 269 -10.83 -6.82 0.77
CA ASP A 269 -10.69 -8.28 0.82
C ASP A 269 -11.64 -8.97 -0.18
N VAL A 270 -12.91 -8.55 -0.19
CA VAL A 270 -13.92 -9.13 -1.10
C VAL A 270 -13.73 -8.63 -2.54
N ALA A 271 -13.33 -7.37 -2.72
CA ALA A 271 -13.10 -6.77 -4.02
C ALA A 271 -12.02 -7.52 -4.80
N GLU A 272 -10.93 -7.96 -4.17
CA GLU A 272 -9.88 -8.71 -4.87
C GLU A 272 -10.46 -9.93 -5.63
N SER A 273 -11.27 -10.73 -4.94
CA SER A 273 -11.91 -11.92 -5.52
C SER A 273 -12.88 -11.55 -6.65
N ALA A 274 -13.67 -10.48 -6.46
CA ALA A 274 -14.61 -10.00 -7.47
C ALA A 274 -13.91 -9.50 -8.75
N PHE A 275 -12.79 -8.80 -8.61
CA PHE A 275 -11.98 -8.31 -9.72
C PHE A 275 -11.21 -9.45 -10.42
N ARG A 276 -10.80 -10.47 -9.67
CA ARG A 276 -10.22 -11.71 -10.21
C ARG A 276 -11.23 -12.46 -11.11
N ASP A 277 -12.49 -12.58 -10.66
CA ASP A 277 -13.58 -13.17 -11.43
C ASP A 277 -13.87 -12.34 -12.70
N LEU A 278 -14.01 -11.01 -12.56
CA LEU A 278 -14.21 -10.10 -13.68
C LEU A 278 -13.17 -10.30 -14.80
N LEU A 279 -11.88 -10.22 -14.46
CA LEU A 279 -10.82 -10.42 -15.44
C LEU A 279 -10.86 -11.83 -16.02
N GLY A 280 -11.08 -12.85 -15.19
CA GLY A 280 -11.22 -14.23 -15.63
C GLY A 280 -12.32 -14.43 -16.68
N ARG A 281 -13.51 -13.85 -16.45
CA ARG A 281 -14.63 -13.90 -17.39
C ARG A 281 -14.32 -13.18 -18.70
N ILE A 282 -13.68 -12.01 -18.65
CA ILE A 282 -13.30 -11.26 -19.85
C ILE A 282 -12.30 -12.06 -20.69
N PHE A 283 -11.26 -12.61 -20.07
CA PHE A 283 -10.30 -13.48 -20.77
C PHE A 283 -11.00 -14.67 -21.45
N ASN A 284 -11.89 -15.35 -20.75
CA ASN A 284 -12.61 -16.50 -21.30
C ASN A 284 -13.52 -16.08 -22.47
N ARG A 285 -14.30 -15.00 -22.33
CA ARG A 285 -15.20 -14.55 -23.40
C ARG A 285 -14.47 -14.04 -24.65
N ILE A 286 -13.32 -13.40 -24.49
CA ILE A 286 -12.49 -13.00 -25.65
C ILE A 286 -11.92 -14.24 -26.33
N ALA A 287 -11.40 -15.22 -25.57
CA ALA A 287 -10.91 -16.48 -26.12
C ALA A 287 -12.00 -17.26 -26.88
N GLU A 288 -13.26 -17.13 -26.44
CA GLU A 288 -14.44 -17.72 -27.10
C GLU A 288 -14.97 -16.87 -28.28
N GLY A 289 -14.40 -15.69 -28.56
CA GLY A 289 -14.90 -14.76 -29.58
C GLY A 289 -16.25 -14.10 -29.26
N ARG A 290 -16.69 -14.14 -28.00
CA ARG A 290 -17.99 -13.60 -27.52
C ARG A 290 -17.89 -12.19 -26.96
N PHE A 291 -16.68 -11.64 -26.85
CA PHE A 291 -16.44 -10.31 -26.32
C PHE A 291 -15.23 -9.70 -26.99
N SER A 292 -15.25 -8.39 -27.20
CA SER A 292 -14.14 -7.62 -27.75
C SER A 292 -14.04 -6.29 -27.03
N LEU A 293 -12.82 -5.86 -26.70
CA LEU A 293 -12.57 -4.54 -26.15
C LEU A 293 -12.29 -3.55 -27.28
N THR A 294 -12.77 -2.32 -27.13
CA THR A 294 -12.46 -1.25 -28.10
C THR A 294 -10.96 -0.94 -28.08
N VAL A 295 -10.34 -0.90 -29.26
CA VAL A 295 -8.92 -0.55 -29.40
C VAL A 295 -8.74 0.94 -29.07
N PRO A 296 -7.78 1.32 -28.19
CA PRO A 296 -7.47 2.72 -27.94
C PRO A 296 -7.03 3.45 -29.21
N SER A 297 -7.55 4.66 -29.42
CA SER A 297 -7.19 5.50 -30.57
C SER A 297 -5.76 6.06 -30.49
N ASP A 298 -5.24 6.24 -29.28
CA ASP A 298 -3.86 6.66 -29.03
C ASP A 298 -3.26 5.82 -27.91
N THR A 299 -1.98 5.51 -28.06
CA THR A 299 -1.18 4.74 -27.11
C THR A 299 0.14 5.42 -26.76
N LYS A 300 0.38 6.62 -27.31
CA LYS A 300 1.56 7.42 -27.02
C LYS A 300 1.35 8.19 -25.70
N PRO A 301 2.43 8.52 -24.98
CA PRO A 301 2.35 9.46 -23.87
C PRO A 301 1.77 10.80 -24.31
N SER A 302 1.01 11.45 -23.44
CA SER A 302 0.45 12.77 -23.74
C SER A 302 1.57 13.82 -23.89
N ALA A 303 1.33 14.88 -24.68
CA ALA A 303 2.26 15.99 -24.82
C ALA A 303 2.59 16.66 -23.47
N ALA A 304 1.60 16.72 -22.56
CA ALA A 304 1.81 17.22 -21.20
C ALA A 304 2.78 16.33 -20.41
N THR A 305 2.64 15.01 -20.49
CA THR A 305 3.57 14.05 -19.87
C THR A 305 4.99 14.22 -20.41
N LEU A 306 5.15 14.31 -21.74
CA LEU A 306 6.46 14.50 -22.37
C LEU A 306 7.12 15.80 -21.93
N LYS A 307 6.35 16.89 -21.81
CA LYS A 307 6.85 18.18 -21.30
C LYS A 307 7.34 18.09 -19.86
N VAL A 308 6.65 17.34 -18.99
CA VAL A 308 7.10 17.13 -17.61
C VAL A 308 8.40 16.32 -17.57
N LEU A 309 8.51 15.26 -18.38
CA LEU A 309 9.72 14.44 -18.46
C LEU A 309 10.95 15.26 -18.89
N ALA A 310 10.80 16.10 -19.92
CA ALA A 310 11.88 16.98 -20.38
C ALA A 310 12.37 17.93 -19.27
N ARG A 311 11.45 18.47 -18.45
CA ARG A 311 11.82 19.34 -17.31
C ARG A 311 12.57 18.60 -16.21
N ILE A 312 12.24 17.33 -15.98
CA ILE A 312 12.95 16.48 -14.99
C ILE A 312 14.38 16.22 -15.48
N GLU A 313 14.54 15.88 -16.76
CA GLU A 313 15.84 15.64 -17.38
C GLU A 313 16.76 16.86 -17.27
N GLU A 314 16.24 18.05 -17.59
CA GLU A 314 16.97 19.32 -17.46
C GLU A 314 17.42 19.58 -16.01
N ALA A 315 16.53 19.38 -15.04
CA ALA A 315 16.84 19.61 -13.63
C ALA A 315 17.92 18.65 -13.08
N LEU A 316 17.90 17.38 -13.51
CA LEU A 316 18.91 16.40 -13.12
C LEU A 316 20.29 16.72 -13.70
N ALA A 317 20.35 17.19 -14.95
CA ALA A 317 21.60 17.57 -15.60
C ALA A 317 22.33 18.72 -14.87
N VAL A 318 21.58 19.69 -14.32
CA VAL A 318 22.14 20.79 -13.52
C VAL A 318 22.80 20.27 -12.24
N SER A 319 22.13 19.36 -11.52
CA SER A 319 22.64 18.80 -10.26
C SER A 319 23.94 18.01 -10.43
N ASP A 320 24.09 17.31 -11.55
CA ASP A 320 25.32 16.56 -11.86
C ASP A 320 26.48 17.48 -12.24
N GLY A 321 26.20 18.63 -12.87
CA GLY A 321 27.21 19.65 -13.20
C GLY A 321 27.83 20.32 -11.97
N GLU A 322 27.00 20.71 -10.99
CA GLU A 322 27.47 21.36 -9.75
C GLU A 322 28.32 20.44 -8.86
N LYS A 323 28.01 19.12 -8.85
CA LYS A 323 28.82 18.14 -8.13
C LYS A 323 30.22 18.00 -8.73
N GLN A 324 30.37 18.15 -10.04
CA GLN A 324 31.69 18.07 -10.68
C GLN A 324 32.55 19.31 -10.44
N SER A 325 31.95 20.49 -10.20
CA SER A 325 32.70 21.72 -9.88
C SER A 325 33.21 21.76 -8.43
N ASN A 326 32.57 21.07 -7.49
CA ASN A 326 32.93 21.08 -6.07
C ASN A 326 33.95 19.99 -5.66
N ILE A 327 34.42 19.18 -6.61
CA ILE A 327 35.44 18.13 -6.39
C ILE A 327 36.82 18.56 -6.93
N LYS A 328 36.99 19.84 -7.30
CA LYS A 328 38.28 20.44 -7.67
C LYS A 328 38.78 21.36 -6.57
#